data_AF-A0A9P8NIK8-F1
#
_entry.id   AF-A0A9P8NIK8-F1
#
_cell.length_a   1.000
_cell.length_b   1.000
_cell.length_c   1.000
_cell.angle_alpha   90.00
_cell.angle_beta   90.00
_cell.angle_gamma   90.00
#
_symmetry.space_group_name_H-M   'P 1'
#
loop_
_entity.id
_entity.type
_entity.pdbx_description
1 polymer ?
#
loop_
_entity_poly.entity_id
_entity_poly.type
_entity_poly.pdbx_seq_one_letter_code
_entity_poly.pdbx_strand_id
1 'polypeptide(L)'
;MSQQAEPKITADPEVQQSPIYNGQGTEEDPFIVEFQKDDPGNPMNWSQFRKWFITAIVTFSVFAITFTSSAYAASANELIPDFSISTEVFTVGLSLFVLGFAIGPAVWGPL
;
A
#
# COMPACT_ATOMS: atom_id res chain seq x y z
N MET A 1 54.61 -13.63 -4.06
CA MET A 1 53.72 -12.92 -3.11
C MET A 1 53.49 -11.54 -3.69
N SER A 2 52.60 -11.44 -4.66
CA SER A 2 52.27 -10.20 -5.33
C SER A 2 50.87 -9.82 -4.85
N GLN A 3 50.84 -8.75 -4.06
CA GLN A 3 49.66 -8.20 -3.41
C GLN A 3 48.54 -8.00 -4.44
N GLN A 4 47.37 -8.55 -4.12
CA GLN A 4 46.14 -8.29 -4.84
C GLN A 4 45.75 -6.84 -4.55
N ALA A 5 45.86 -5.97 -5.55
CA ALA A 5 45.44 -4.58 -5.44
C ALA A 5 43.90 -4.53 -5.34
N GLU A 6 43.40 -4.02 -4.22
CA GLU A 6 41.99 -3.67 -4.05
C GLU A 6 41.57 -2.64 -5.12
N PRO A 7 40.35 -2.77 -5.68
CA PRO A 7 39.83 -1.78 -6.60
C PRO A 7 39.57 -0.49 -5.81
N LYS A 8 40.36 0.55 -6.11
CA LYS A 8 40.16 1.89 -5.58
C LYS A 8 38.88 2.46 -6.20
N ILE A 9 37.75 2.28 -5.52
CA ILE A 9 36.48 2.92 -5.87
C ILE A 9 36.73 4.43 -5.82
N THR A 10 36.90 5.00 -7.02
CA THR A 10 37.08 6.43 -7.18
C THR A 10 35.70 7.02 -7.02
N ALA A 11 35.41 7.54 -5.82
CA ALA A 11 34.21 8.31 -5.57
C ALA A 11 34.18 9.45 -6.60
N ASP A 12 33.13 9.50 -7.42
CA ASP A 12 32.89 10.62 -8.32
C ASP A 12 32.91 11.91 -7.49
N PRO A 13 33.68 12.94 -7.89
CA PRO A 13 33.82 14.17 -7.12
C PRO A 13 32.53 15.00 -7.02
N GLU A 14 31.44 14.53 -7.65
CA GLU A 14 30.11 15.11 -7.62
C GLU A 14 29.16 14.42 -6.61
N VAL A 15 29.62 13.40 -5.86
CA VAL A 15 28.89 12.89 -4.68
C VAL A 15 29.13 13.86 -3.53
N GLN A 16 28.55 15.04 -3.68
CA GLN A 16 28.46 16.05 -2.65
C GLN A 16 27.70 15.40 -1.49
N GLN A 17 28.40 15.10 -0.39
CA GLN A 17 27.82 14.58 0.85
C GLN A 17 26.53 15.36 1.15
N SER A 18 25.38 14.75 0.89
CA SER A 18 24.12 15.36 1.27
C SER A 18 24.12 15.40 2.79
N PRO A 19 24.00 16.57 3.45
CA PRO A 19 24.02 16.66 4.92
C PRO A 19 22.80 16.00 5.59
N ILE A 20 21.99 15.27 4.82
CA ILE A 20 20.65 14.80 5.14
C ILE A 20 20.61 13.28 5.38
N TYR A 21 21.55 12.50 4.85
CA TYR A 21 21.54 11.03 4.92
C TYR A 21 22.83 10.48 5.56
N ASN A 22 22.67 9.47 6.41
CA ASN A 22 23.79 8.76 7.04
C ASN A 22 24.48 7.86 6.01
N GLY A 23 25.81 7.77 6.05
CA GLY A 23 26.62 6.95 5.13
C GLY A 23 27.53 7.80 4.22
N GLN A 24 28.64 7.22 3.78
CA GLN A 24 29.60 7.89 2.90
C GLN A 24 29.32 7.68 1.40
N GLY A 25 28.30 6.90 1.05
CA GLY A 25 27.95 6.59 -0.34
C GLY A 25 28.90 5.59 -0.98
N THR A 26 29.66 4.82 -0.19
CA THR A 26 30.55 3.76 -0.66
C THR A 26 29.82 2.40 -0.64
N GLU A 27 30.36 1.38 -1.32
CA GLU A 27 29.77 0.02 -1.27
C GLU A 27 29.78 -0.57 0.15
N GLU A 28 30.74 -0.17 0.99
CA GLU A 28 30.84 -0.60 2.38
C GLU A 28 29.99 0.24 3.35
N ASP A 29 29.67 1.48 2.99
CA ASP A 29 28.88 2.43 3.79
C ASP A 29 27.92 3.27 2.90
N PRO A 30 26.82 2.67 2.42
CA PRO A 30 25.88 3.31 1.51
C PRO A 30 25.00 4.35 2.23
N PHE A 31 24.47 5.32 1.48
CA PHE A 31 23.51 6.29 2.03
C PHE A 31 22.23 5.59 2.51
N ILE A 32 21.95 5.71 3.80
CA ILE A 32 20.73 5.21 4.42
C ILE A 32 19.66 6.30 4.32
N VAL A 33 18.65 6.03 3.50
CA VAL A 33 17.47 6.89 3.38
C VAL A 33 16.53 6.59 4.54
N GLU A 34 16.62 7.40 5.60
CA GLU A 34 15.76 7.30 6.77
C GLU A 34 15.07 8.64 7.07
N PHE A 35 13.92 8.56 7.72
CA PHE A 35 13.23 9.74 8.23
C PHE A 35 14.01 10.34 9.39
N GLN A 36 14.22 11.65 9.35
CA GLN A 36 14.82 12.35 10.49
C GLN A 36 13.86 12.37 11.69
N LYS A 37 14.42 12.57 12.89
CA LYS A 37 13.66 12.54 14.14
C LYS A 37 12.47 13.50 14.14
N ASP A 38 12.62 14.69 13.57
CA ASP A 38 11.57 15.73 13.53
C ASP A 38 11.01 15.95 12.11
N ASP A 39 11.16 14.96 11.22
CA ASP A 39 10.68 15.06 9.84
C ASP A 39 9.13 15.11 9.81
N PRO A 40 8.51 16.17 9.24
CA PRO A 40 7.05 16.25 9.05
C PRO A 40 6.49 15.16 8.11
N GLY A 41 7.35 14.62 7.23
CA GLY A 41 7.06 13.50 6.35
C GLY A 41 6.97 12.16 7.09
N ASN A 42 7.53 12.05 8.30
CA ASN A 42 7.44 10.84 9.11
C ASN A 42 6.03 10.69 9.71
N PRO A 43 5.26 9.67 9.32
CA PRO A 43 3.92 9.44 9.88
C PRO A 43 3.93 9.25 11.41
N MET A 44 5.06 8.85 11.98
CA MET A 44 5.24 8.68 13.42
C MET A 44 5.13 10.02 14.17
N ASN A 45 5.55 11.12 13.54
CA ASN A 45 5.52 12.48 14.11
C ASN A 45 4.16 13.18 13.97
N TRP A 46 3.21 12.59 13.24
CA TRP A 46 1.89 13.21 13.06
C TRP A 46 1.08 13.26 14.35
N SER A 47 0.24 14.30 14.47
CA SER A 47 -0.70 14.44 15.58
C SER A 47 -1.66 13.25 15.65
N GLN A 48 -2.04 12.88 16.87
CA GLN A 48 -2.90 11.71 17.11
C GLN A 48 -4.25 11.84 16.40
N PHE A 49 -4.78 13.07 16.30
CA PHE A 49 -6.02 13.35 15.56
C PHE A 49 -5.87 13.04 14.06
N ARG A 50 -4.78 13.47 13.42
CA ARG A 50 -4.54 13.20 12.00
C ARG A 50 -4.47 11.70 11.73
N LYS A 51 -3.79 10.95 12.59
CA LYS A 51 -3.69 9.48 12.51
C LYS A 51 -5.07 8.84 12.58
N TRP A 52 -5.84 9.13 13.62
CA TRP A 52 -7.19 8.57 13.79
C TRP A 52 -8.15 8.97 12.67
N PHE A 53 -8.07 10.20 12.18
CA PHE A 53 -8.90 10.67 11.09
C PHE A 53 -8.64 9.89 9.79
N ILE A 54 -7.37 9.70 9.43
CA ILE A 54 -6.99 8.89 8.27
C ILE A 54 -7.44 7.44 8.46
N THR A 55 -7.21 6.86 9.63
CA THR A 55 -7.68 5.50 9.95
C THR A 55 -9.19 5.38 9.81
N ALA A 56 -9.97 6.32 10.35
CA ALA A 56 -11.42 6.30 10.29
C ALA A 56 -11.94 6.35 8.84
N ILE A 57 -11.33 7.17 7.97
CA ILE A 57 -11.68 7.23 6.54
C ILE A 57 -11.45 5.87 5.89
N VAL A 58 -10.27 5.29 6.04
CA VAL A 58 -9.92 3.99 5.43
C VAL A 58 -10.83 2.88 5.97
N THR A 59 -11.07 2.85 7.28
CA THR A 59 -12.00 1.89 7.90
C THR A 59 -13.40 2.03 7.35
N PHE A 60 -13.92 3.26 7.19
CA PHE A 60 -15.25 3.48 6.63
C PHE A 60 -15.35 3.04 5.17
N SER A 61 -14.31 3.27 4.36
CA SER A 61 -14.25 2.77 2.99
C SER A 61 -14.33 1.24 2.92
N VAL A 62 -13.53 0.54 3.73
CA VAL A 62 -13.54 -0.93 3.79
C VAL A 62 -14.87 -1.45 4.35
N PHE A 63 -15.42 -0.76 5.35
CA PHE A 63 -16.73 -1.06 5.91
C PHE A 63 -17.83 -0.96 4.85
N ALA A 64 -17.88 0.12 4.06
CA ALA A 64 -18.86 0.29 3.00
C ALA A 64 -18.78 -0.84 1.97
N ILE A 65 -17.57 -1.21 1.54
CA ILE A 65 -17.35 -2.32 0.59
C ILE A 65 -17.90 -3.64 1.17
N THR A 66 -17.54 -3.95 2.42
CA THR A 66 -17.96 -5.19 3.09
C THR A 66 -19.48 -5.22 3.28
N PHE A 67 -20.04 -4.08 3.72
CA PHE A 67 -21.47 -3.91 3.94
C PHE A 67 -22.27 -4.09 2.65
N THR A 68 -21.82 -3.54 1.51
CA THR A 68 -22.48 -3.73 0.21
C THR A 68 -22.56 -5.20 -0.17
N SER A 69 -21.50 -5.97 0.02
CA SER A 69 -21.50 -7.41 -0.26
C SER A 69 -22.50 -8.17 0.61
N SER A 70 -22.54 -7.86 1.91
CA SER A 70 -23.49 -8.47 2.84
C SER A 70 -24.93 -8.09 2.54
N ALA A 71 -25.19 -6.80 2.24
CA ALA A 71 -26.52 -6.30 1.89
C ALA A 71 -27.03 -6.94 0.59
N TYR A 72 -26.17 -7.09 -0.41
CA TYR A 72 -26.50 -7.80 -1.65
C TYR A 72 -26.93 -9.23 -1.33
N ALA A 73 -26.11 -10.02 -0.62
CA ALA A 73 -26.44 -11.40 -0.28
C ALA A 73 -27.75 -11.52 0.54
N ALA A 74 -28.00 -10.59 1.47
CA ALA A 74 -29.23 -10.56 2.26
C ALA A 74 -30.50 -10.31 1.43
N SER A 75 -30.37 -9.60 0.30
CA SER A 75 -31.49 -9.27 -0.59
C SER A 75 -31.97 -10.43 -1.49
N ALA A 76 -31.30 -11.58 -1.44
CA ALA A 76 -31.60 -12.73 -2.30
C ALA A 76 -33.06 -13.18 -2.22
N ASN A 77 -33.63 -13.24 -1.01
CA ASN A 77 -34.98 -13.77 -0.78
C ASN A 77 -36.08 -12.90 -1.39
N GLU A 78 -35.83 -11.60 -1.55
CA GLU A 78 -36.79 -10.65 -2.12
C GLU A 78 -36.53 -10.45 -3.62
N LEU A 79 -35.27 -10.26 -4.04
CA LEU A 79 -34.93 -9.93 -5.43
C LEU A 79 -35.13 -11.10 -6.40
N ILE A 80 -34.86 -12.34 -5.97
CA ILE A 80 -35.00 -13.52 -6.82
C ILE A 80 -36.46 -13.70 -7.30
N PRO A 81 -37.47 -13.73 -6.40
CA PRO A 81 -38.87 -13.84 -6.82
C PRO A 81 -39.39 -12.57 -7.52
N ASP A 82 -39.05 -11.38 -7.02
CA ASP A 82 -39.58 -10.12 -7.57
C ASP A 82 -39.15 -9.87 -9.02
N PHE A 83 -37.91 -10.22 -9.36
CA PHE A 83 -37.36 -10.03 -10.70
C PHE A 83 -37.35 -11.32 -11.54
N SER A 84 -37.89 -12.43 -11.00
CA SER A 84 -37.94 -13.74 -11.68
C SER A 84 -36.58 -14.19 -12.24
N ILE A 85 -35.51 -13.92 -11.49
CA ILE A 85 -34.12 -14.26 -11.85
C ILE A 85 -33.76 -15.64 -11.28
N SER A 86 -32.87 -16.38 -11.94
CA SER A 86 -32.38 -17.65 -11.37
C SER A 86 -31.28 -17.43 -10.33
N THR A 87 -31.17 -18.35 -9.38
CA THR A 87 -30.19 -18.30 -8.28
C THR A 87 -28.75 -18.26 -8.79
N GLU A 88 -28.48 -18.90 -9.94
CA GLU A 88 -27.19 -18.90 -10.60
C GLU A 88 -26.78 -17.48 -11.02
N VAL A 89 -27.70 -16.73 -11.62
CA VAL A 89 -27.45 -15.33 -12.07
C VAL A 89 -27.15 -14.44 -10.87
N PHE A 90 -27.92 -14.58 -9.78
CA PHE A 90 -27.69 -13.84 -8.54
C PHE A 90 -26.32 -14.15 -7.93
N THR A 91 -25.93 -15.43 -7.91
CA THR A 91 -24.63 -15.88 -7.38
C THR A 91 -23.47 -15.37 -8.24
N VAL A 92 -23.65 -15.29 -9.56
CA VAL A 92 -22.66 -14.69 -10.47
C VAL A 92 -22.43 -13.21 -10.15
N GLY A 93 -23.48 -12.46 -9.80
CA GLY A 93 -23.34 -11.07 -9.36
C GLY A 93 -22.44 -10.93 -8.12
N LEU A 94 -22.66 -11.78 -7.12
CA LEU A 94 -21.86 -11.78 -5.90
C LEU A 94 -20.42 -12.27 -6.14
N SER A 95 -20.21 -13.29 -6.99
CA SER A 95 -18.88 -13.82 -7.28
C SER A 95 -18.03 -12.84 -8.08
N LEU A 96 -18.64 -12.08 -9.01
CA LEU A 96 -17.95 -11.00 -9.73
C LEU A 96 -17.53 -9.86 -8.82
N PHE A 97 -18.32 -9.54 -7.79
CA PHE A 97 -17.91 -8.56 -6.76
C PHE A 97 -16.63 -9.02 -6.04
N VAL A 98 -16.60 -10.28 -5.58
CA VAL A 98 -15.43 -10.85 -4.91
C VAL A 98 -14.22 -10.94 -5.86
N LEU A 99 -14.45 -11.30 -7.12
CA LEU A 99 -13.40 -11.31 -8.15
C LEU A 99 -12.80 -9.91 -8.35
N GLY A 100 -13.64 -8.88 -8.41
CA GLY A 100 -13.19 -7.49 -8.48
C GLY A 100 -12.34 -7.09 -7.28
N PHE A 101 -12.70 -7.54 -6.07
CA PHE A 101 -11.91 -7.32 -4.86
C PHE A 101 -10.54 -8.03 -4.91
N ALA A 102 -10.46 -9.23 -5.50
CA ALA A 102 -9.20 -9.95 -5.66
C ALA A 102 -8.28 -9.30 -6.71
N ILE A 103 -8.84 -8.83 -7.81
CA ILE A 103 -8.09 -8.21 -8.91
C ILE A 103 -7.67 -6.78 -8.57
N GLY A 104 -8.50 -6.02 -7.85
CA GLY A 104 -8.28 -4.60 -7.56
C GLY A 104 -6.88 -4.27 -7.04
N PRO A 105 -6.42 -4.89 -5.93
CA PRO A 105 -5.07 -4.67 -5.39
C PRO A 105 -3.96 -5.11 -6.34
N ALA A 106 -4.17 -6.16 -7.13
CA ALA A 106 -3.16 -6.67 -8.04
C ALA A 106 -2.89 -5.69 -9.20
N VAL A 107 -3.93 -5.01 -9.70
CA VAL A 107 -3.76 -4.05 -10.78
C VAL A 107 -3.25 -2.70 -10.24
N TRP A 108 -3.76 -2.24 -9.08
CA TRP A 108 -3.39 -0.92 -8.53
C TRP A 108 -2.19 -0.94 -7.58
N GLY A 109 -1.63 -2.11 -7.25
CA GLY A 109 -0.46 -2.22 -6.39
C GLY A 109 0.79 -1.45 -6.85
N PRO A 110 1.06 -1.30 -8.17
CA PRO A 110 2.18 -0.48 -8.66
C PRO A 110 1.94 1.03 -8.68
N LEU A 111 0.73 1.50 -8.31
CA LEU A 111 0.37 2.93 -8.29
C LEU A 111 0.68 3.60 -6.94
#